data_AF-A0A7K8XA58-F1
#
_entry.id   AF-A0A7K8XA58-F1
#
_cell.length_a   1.000
_cell.length_b   1.000
_cell.length_c   1.000
_cell.angle_alpha   90.00
_cell.angle_beta   90.00
_cell.angle_gamma   90.00
#
_symmetry.space_group_name_H-M   'P 1'
#
loop_
_entity.id
_entity.type
_entity.pdbx_description
1 polymer ?
#
loop_
_entity_poly.entity_id
_entity_poly.type
_entity_poly.pdbx_seq_one_letter_code
_entity_poly.pdbx_strand_id
1 'polypeptide(L)'
;FIQMLRSAKKRDVLQLLRAAPEEMIPFVVEAAVAAQSLASLAALSDFLDFDKDPKMLLEKFLYAAAFSPRPSGELLRLVLDKLDGKQLAPEVQETGIVAMGSLVGKLCQQKLCGLQEVERGVETILRRLRGAKEESEMVIYLLALGNAALPETIPTILDHAEEGPAAAAAAALSALRRFPAQHISGKVKRAMRRIFHQKKRSYEKTCRLAAAEVLLDNQPMPMDVINILLATREMETEMATLLLLKVQNNLHADHHPAREIMKDILRDPRINNYHIFSKAGVSSSFSGPLTVTQDLFSTFGLDLLFLEGGFLRKSISDFSLLSHGQQLRAAQVTIEAQGLESMLGENVLEGEEEPELMAGMSALFFDVQLRPVVFFQGYTDLMAKVLLSSGEPTSVVKGNVLLMDHHQVIPLQSGLQVTIKLQGGLGLDISADMDMSIWEQELKTSISTRGGLTIDFQAELDAPFLQATLRSQTEVETSIHFDTMLRFSGSPVLMCLQLREEQVPYR
;
A
#
# COMPACT_ATOMS: atom_id res chain seq x y z
N PHE A 1 7.76 -19.36 18.96
CA PHE A 1 8.18 -18.27 19.86
C PHE A 1 7.01 -17.42 20.36
N ILE A 2 6.14 -16.89 19.48
CA ILE A 2 4.95 -16.08 19.84
C ILE A 2 4.06 -16.74 20.91
N GLN A 3 3.78 -18.05 20.79
CA GLN A 3 2.99 -18.80 21.78
C GLN A 3 3.59 -18.76 23.19
N MET A 4 4.92 -18.81 23.30
CA MET A 4 5.58 -18.70 24.61
C MET A 4 5.36 -17.30 25.20
N LEU A 5 5.53 -16.25 24.39
CA LEU A 5 5.31 -14.86 24.80
C LEU A 5 3.87 -14.58 25.24
N ARG A 6 2.87 -15.27 24.65
CA ARG A 6 1.46 -15.16 25.08
C ARG A 6 1.23 -15.60 26.52
N SER A 7 1.99 -16.59 26.97
CA SER A 7 1.91 -17.15 28.32
C SER A 7 2.91 -16.53 29.32
N ALA A 8 3.89 -15.77 28.82
CA ALA A 8 4.98 -15.22 29.61
C ALA A 8 4.51 -14.06 30.49
N LYS A 9 5.19 -13.86 31.63
CA LYS A 9 4.94 -12.71 32.51
C LYS A 9 5.72 -11.49 32.02
N LYS A 10 5.25 -10.29 32.37
CA LYS A 10 5.89 -9.01 32.00
C LYS A 10 7.39 -9.00 32.30
N ARG A 11 7.77 -9.47 33.50
CA ARG A 11 9.17 -9.51 33.95
C ARG A 11 10.05 -10.36 33.02
N ASP A 12 9.55 -11.52 32.59
CA ASP A 12 10.30 -12.48 31.79
C ASP A 12 10.50 -11.92 30.36
N VAL A 13 9.45 -11.32 29.79
CA VAL A 13 9.52 -10.65 28.49
C VAL A 13 10.49 -9.46 28.53
N LEU A 14 10.43 -8.64 29.58
CA LEU A 14 11.33 -7.50 29.73
C LEU A 14 12.79 -7.93 29.92
N GLN A 15 13.04 -9.01 30.66
CA GLN A 15 14.38 -9.56 30.80
C GLN A 15 14.92 -10.09 29.47
N LEU A 16 14.07 -10.74 28.67
CA LEU A 16 14.42 -11.22 27.34
C LEU A 16 14.79 -10.07 26.40
N LEU A 17 13.99 -8.99 26.38
CA LEU A 17 14.27 -7.80 25.56
C LEU A 17 15.60 -7.12 25.93
N ARG A 18 15.94 -7.08 27.22
CA ARG A 18 17.19 -6.48 27.71
C ARG A 18 18.43 -7.36 27.53
N ALA A 19 18.25 -8.67 27.49
CA ALA A 19 19.35 -9.63 27.39
C ALA A 19 19.61 -10.10 25.94
N ALA A 20 18.69 -9.82 25.01
CA ALA A 20 18.85 -10.18 23.62
C ALA A 20 20.04 -9.44 22.97
N PRO A 21 20.80 -10.09 22.08
CA PRO A 21 21.78 -9.40 21.24
C PRO A 21 21.12 -8.30 20.42
N GLU A 22 21.83 -7.18 20.17
CA GLU A 22 21.29 -6.01 19.47
C GLU A 22 20.62 -6.36 18.13
N GLU A 23 21.21 -7.28 17.38
CA GLU A 23 20.69 -7.77 16.09
C GLU A 23 19.35 -8.52 16.21
N MET A 24 19.08 -9.15 17.36
CA MET A 24 17.84 -9.89 17.60
C MET A 24 16.73 -9.03 18.24
N ILE A 25 17.06 -7.86 18.79
CA ILE A 25 16.07 -6.99 19.45
C ILE A 25 14.87 -6.69 18.54
N PRO A 26 15.04 -6.31 17.25
CA PRO A 26 13.91 -6.06 16.35
C PRO A 26 12.97 -7.27 16.22
N PHE A 27 13.53 -8.47 16.08
CA PHE A 27 12.75 -9.71 15.99
C PHE A 27 11.96 -9.98 17.28
N VAL A 28 12.57 -9.80 18.45
CA VAL A 28 11.88 -10.01 19.73
C VAL A 28 10.76 -8.98 19.92
N VAL A 29 10.95 -7.74 19.47
CA VAL A 29 9.93 -6.70 19.47
C VAL A 29 8.76 -7.07 18.55
N GLU A 30 9.03 -7.46 17.30
CA GLU A 30 8.01 -7.94 16.35
C GLU A 30 7.19 -9.10 16.95
N ALA A 31 7.87 -10.08 17.54
CA ALA A 31 7.22 -11.23 18.17
C ALA A 31 6.39 -10.86 19.41
N ALA A 32 6.85 -9.91 20.22
CA ALA A 32 6.11 -9.43 21.40
C ALA A 32 4.87 -8.63 21.01
N VAL A 33 4.93 -7.85 19.92
CA VAL A 33 3.76 -7.18 19.34
C VAL A 33 2.78 -8.23 18.81
N ALA A 34 3.26 -9.23 18.05
CA ALA A 34 2.45 -10.31 17.50
C ALA A 34 1.80 -11.21 18.57
N ALA A 35 2.40 -11.30 19.77
CA ALA A 35 1.83 -12.03 20.89
C ALA A 35 0.55 -11.38 21.42
N GLN A 36 0.46 -10.04 21.39
CA GLN A 36 -0.70 -9.24 21.81
C GLN A 36 -1.21 -9.51 23.24
N SER A 37 -0.37 -10.09 24.11
CA SER A 37 -0.72 -10.29 25.52
C SER A 37 -0.53 -8.99 26.32
N LEU A 38 -1.32 -8.80 27.38
CA LEU A 38 -1.16 -7.66 28.29
C LEU A 38 0.27 -7.58 28.86
N ALA A 39 0.87 -8.74 29.17
CA ALA A 39 2.22 -8.83 29.69
C ALA A 39 3.27 -8.39 28.66
N SER A 40 3.12 -8.83 27.40
CA SER A 40 4.03 -8.46 26.30
C SER A 40 3.94 -6.97 25.98
N LEU A 41 2.72 -6.42 25.86
CA LEU A 41 2.52 -5.00 25.57
C LEU A 41 3.02 -4.11 26.72
N ALA A 42 2.79 -4.50 27.97
CA ALA A 42 3.32 -3.77 29.12
C ALA A 42 4.85 -3.84 29.22
N ALA A 43 5.48 -4.95 28.81
CA ALA A 43 6.93 -5.06 28.74
C ALA A 43 7.50 -4.17 27.62
N LEU A 44 6.85 -4.13 26.44
CA LEU A 44 7.22 -3.23 25.35
C LEU A 44 7.09 -1.76 25.74
N SER A 45 6.04 -1.41 26.50
CA SER A 45 5.87 -0.04 27.02
C SER A 45 7.03 0.41 27.90
N ASP A 46 7.54 -0.48 28.76
CA ASP A 46 8.66 -0.19 29.66
C ASP A 46 10.02 -0.23 28.93
N PHE A 47 10.13 -1.02 27.87
CA PHE A 47 11.38 -1.22 27.12
C PHE A 47 11.63 -0.10 26.10
N LEU A 48 10.63 0.23 25.29
CA LEU A 48 10.77 1.17 24.18
C LEU A 48 10.80 2.62 24.67
N ASP A 49 11.90 3.30 24.44
CA ASP A 49 12.08 4.73 24.67
C ASP A 49 12.16 5.47 23.34
N PHE A 50 11.03 6.03 22.90
CA PHE A 50 10.91 6.76 21.64
C PHE A 50 11.82 7.99 21.54
N ASP A 51 12.38 8.45 22.66
CA ASP A 51 13.29 9.61 22.69
C ASP A 51 14.76 9.20 22.52
N LYS A 52 15.10 7.93 22.79
CA LYS A 52 16.50 7.45 22.79
C LYS A 52 16.77 6.30 21.84
N ASP A 53 15.78 5.47 21.57
CA ASP A 53 15.96 4.25 20.80
C ASP A 53 16.24 4.55 19.33
N PRO A 54 16.98 3.67 18.63
CA PRO A 54 17.23 3.81 17.21
C PRO A 54 15.94 3.89 16.40
N LYS A 55 15.88 4.82 15.43
CA LYS A 55 14.72 5.01 14.53
C LYS A 55 14.23 3.68 13.93
N MET A 56 15.17 2.85 13.47
CA MET A 56 14.88 1.54 12.87
C MET A 56 14.10 0.61 13.81
N LEU A 57 14.41 0.61 15.11
CA LEU A 57 13.71 -0.22 16.09
C LEU A 57 12.28 0.26 16.32
N LEU A 58 12.10 1.58 16.41
CA LEU A 58 10.79 2.21 16.59
C LEU A 58 9.88 1.98 15.37
N GLU A 59 10.43 2.12 14.16
CA GLU A 59 9.69 1.81 12.93
C GLU A 59 9.28 0.33 12.86
N LYS A 60 10.16 -0.60 13.27
CA LYS A 60 9.84 -2.04 13.34
C LYS A 60 8.67 -2.32 14.28
N PHE A 61 8.68 -1.71 15.47
CA PHE A 61 7.55 -1.79 16.40
C PHE A 61 6.26 -1.26 15.77
N LEU A 62 6.30 -0.09 15.13
CA LEU A 62 5.12 0.55 14.53
C LEU A 62 4.58 -0.24 13.33
N TYR A 63 5.44 -0.77 12.47
CA TYR A 63 5.03 -1.65 11.37
C TYR A 63 4.43 -2.96 11.90
N ALA A 64 5.06 -3.61 12.88
CA ALA A 64 4.50 -4.81 13.51
C ALA A 64 3.11 -4.53 14.11
N ALA A 65 2.91 -3.36 14.71
CA ALA A 65 1.61 -2.95 15.22
C ALA A 65 0.60 -2.72 14.09
N ALA A 66 0.99 -1.98 13.04
CA ALA A 66 0.14 -1.70 11.88
C ALA A 66 -0.33 -2.98 11.17
N PHE A 67 0.52 -3.99 11.09
CA PHE A 67 0.21 -5.26 10.44
C PHE A 67 -0.49 -6.29 11.35
N SER A 68 -0.61 -6.04 12.65
CA SER A 68 -1.33 -6.93 13.57
C SER A 68 -2.70 -7.31 13.01
N PRO A 69 -3.07 -8.60 12.91
CA PRO A 69 -4.28 -9.03 12.23
C PRO A 69 -5.54 -8.80 13.08
N ARG A 70 -5.39 -8.87 14.41
CA ARG A 70 -6.46 -8.64 15.38
C ARG A 70 -5.95 -7.76 16.53
N PRO A 71 -5.68 -6.46 16.30
CA PRO A 71 -5.14 -5.57 17.31
C PRO A 71 -6.08 -5.44 18.52
N SER A 72 -5.50 -5.25 19.70
CA SER A 72 -6.21 -4.93 20.94
C SER A 72 -6.27 -3.42 21.20
N GLY A 73 -7.25 -2.97 21.99
CA GLY A 73 -7.33 -1.58 22.43
C GLY A 73 -6.09 -1.14 23.22
N GLU A 74 -5.45 -2.05 23.94
CA GLU A 74 -4.19 -1.80 24.67
C GLU A 74 -3.01 -1.53 23.72
N LEU A 75 -2.94 -2.22 22.57
CA LEU A 75 -1.92 -1.93 21.56
C LEU A 75 -2.14 -0.53 20.96
N LEU A 76 -3.38 -0.15 20.68
CA LEU A 76 -3.69 1.21 20.21
C LEU A 76 -3.36 2.25 21.30
N ARG A 77 -3.70 2.00 22.56
CA ARG A 77 -3.37 2.88 23.68
C ARG A 77 -1.85 3.08 23.80
N LEU A 78 -1.08 1.99 23.73
CA LEU A 78 0.38 2.04 23.75
C LEU A 78 0.93 2.94 22.64
N VAL A 79 0.44 2.78 21.41
CA VAL A 79 0.88 3.62 20.28
C VAL A 79 0.48 5.08 20.49
N LEU A 80 -0.75 5.35 20.93
CA LEU A 80 -1.21 6.72 21.22
C LEU A 80 -0.35 7.39 22.28
N ASP A 81 -0.08 6.70 23.39
CA ASP A 81 0.69 7.26 24.50
C ASP A 81 2.17 7.48 24.15
N LYS A 82 2.74 6.66 23.26
CA LYS A 82 4.10 6.87 22.74
C LYS A 82 4.20 8.01 21.72
N LEU A 83 3.11 8.33 21.03
CA LEU A 83 3.05 9.44 20.06
C LEU A 83 2.59 10.78 20.67
N ASP A 84 2.03 10.76 21.88
CA ASP A 84 1.49 11.96 22.51
C ASP A 84 2.59 12.83 23.15
N GLY A 85 2.48 14.16 22.98
CA GLY A 85 3.31 15.16 23.66
C GLY A 85 4.82 15.14 23.41
N LYS A 86 5.36 14.28 22.53
CA LYS A 86 6.80 14.11 22.30
C LYS A 86 7.26 14.71 20.97
N GLN A 87 8.46 15.30 20.96
CA GLN A 87 9.18 15.65 19.74
C GLN A 87 9.92 14.42 19.25
N LEU A 88 9.29 13.69 18.33
CA LEU A 88 9.87 12.50 17.71
C LEU A 88 10.61 12.85 16.44
N ALA A 89 11.49 11.96 15.98
CA ALA A 89 12.01 12.04 14.62
C ALA A 89 10.83 12.03 13.63
N PRO A 90 10.81 12.90 12.60
CA PRO A 90 9.69 13.02 11.66
C PRO A 90 9.27 11.68 11.08
N GLU A 91 10.25 10.85 10.70
CA GLU A 91 10.05 9.53 10.09
C GLU A 91 9.26 8.59 11.02
N VAL A 92 9.59 8.59 12.32
CA VAL A 92 8.93 7.77 13.34
C VAL A 92 7.52 8.29 13.63
N GLN A 93 7.36 9.62 13.68
CA GLN A 93 6.06 10.25 13.89
C GLN A 93 5.10 9.94 12.73
N GLU A 94 5.56 10.05 11.49
CA GLU A 94 4.77 9.75 10.30
C GLU A 94 4.37 8.28 10.25
N THR A 95 5.32 7.37 10.49
CA THR A 95 5.05 5.92 10.58
C THR A 95 4.02 5.63 11.67
N GLY A 96 4.11 6.33 12.81
CA GLY A 96 3.19 6.17 13.93
C GLY A 96 1.77 6.61 13.59
N ILE A 97 1.61 7.73 12.88
CA ILE A 97 0.31 8.23 12.42
C ILE A 97 -0.32 7.24 11.43
N VAL A 98 0.45 6.74 10.48
CA VAL A 98 -0.01 5.76 9.49
C VAL A 98 -0.39 4.42 10.16
N ALA A 99 0.40 3.96 11.13
CA ALA A 99 0.13 2.76 11.92
C ALA A 99 -1.14 2.91 12.79
N MET A 100 -1.33 4.08 13.43
CA MET A 100 -2.53 4.40 14.19
C MET A 100 -3.79 4.29 13.33
N GLY A 101 -3.75 4.78 12.08
CA GLY A 101 -4.85 4.61 11.13
C GLY A 101 -5.22 3.14 10.88
N SER A 102 -4.22 2.27 10.71
CA SER A 102 -4.43 0.83 10.50
C SER A 102 -5.07 0.17 11.72
N LEU A 103 -4.57 0.47 12.92
CA LEU A 103 -5.10 -0.05 14.18
C LEU A 103 -6.56 0.34 14.40
N VAL A 104 -6.89 1.62 14.17
CA VAL A 104 -8.27 2.14 14.23
C VAL A 104 -9.18 1.39 13.25
N GLY A 105 -8.77 1.28 11.99
CA GLY A 105 -9.56 0.60 10.95
C GLY A 105 -9.84 -0.87 11.32
N LYS A 106 -8.81 -1.59 11.74
CA LYS A 106 -8.92 -3.01 12.14
C LYS A 106 -9.75 -3.21 13.41
N LEU A 107 -9.69 -2.30 14.39
CA LEU A 107 -10.57 -2.36 15.58
C LEU A 107 -12.03 -2.11 15.21
N CYS A 108 -12.31 -1.15 14.31
CA CYS A 108 -13.67 -0.92 13.82
C CYS A 108 -14.20 -2.10 12.99
N GLN A 109 -13.38 -2.74 12.15
CA GLN A 109 -13.74 -3.98 11.44
C GLN A 109 -14.08 -5.14 12.41
N GLN A 110 -13.42 -5.19 13.57
CA GLN A 110 -13.72 -6.11 14.66
C GLN A 110 -14.96 -5.71 15.51
N LYS A 111 -15.72 -4.70 15.09
CA LYS A 111 -16.88 -4.13 15.82
C LYS A 111 -16.52 -3.50 17.17
N LEU A 112 -15.28 -3.06 17.33
CA LEU A 112 -14.77 -2.38 18.53
C LEU A 112 -14.59 -0.87 18.31
N CYS A 113 -15.40 -0.28 17.42
CA CYS A 113 -15.26 1.13 17.04
C CYS A 113 -15.63 2.10 18.18
N GLY A 114 -16.49 1.68 19.11
CA GLY A 114 -16.92 2.49 20.27
C GLY A 114 -15.98 2.45 21.47
N LEU A 115 -14.74 1.97 21.30
CA LEU A 115 -13.71 2.06 22.34
C LEU A 115 -13.19 3.51 22.43
N GLN A 116 -12.94 3.99 23.65
CA GLN A 116 -12.43 5.35 23.87
C GLN A 116 -11.07 5.58 23.19
N GLU A 117 -10.24 4.54 23.10
CA GLU A 117 -8.95 4.58 22.42
C GLU A 117 -9.13 4.83 20.91
N VAL A 118 -10.16 4.22 20.32
CA VAL A 118 -10.47 4.38 18.89
C VAL A 118 -10.97 5.79 18.62
N GLU A 119 -11.90 6.29 19.44
CA GLU A 119 -12.40 7.67 19.34
C GLU A 119 -11.25 8.69 19.49
N ARG A 120 -10.39 8.52 20.50
CA ARG A 120 -9.18 9.35 20.70
C ARG A 120 -8.25 9.31 19.49
N GLY A 121 -8.05 8.14 18.88
CA GLY A 121 -7.22 7.97 17.69
C GLY A 121 -7.78 8.71 16.48
N VAL A 122 -9.07 8.53 16.19
CA VAL A 122 -9.76 9.21 15.08
C VAL A 122 -9.75 10.72 15.27
N GLU A 123 -10.09 11.20 16.46
CA GLU A 123 -10.09 12.62 16.78
C GLU A 123 -8.69 13.22 16.66
N THR A 124 -7.65 12.49 17.09
CA THR A 124 -6.26 12.92 16.95
C THR A 124 -5.88 13.12 15.48
N ILE A 125 -6.20 12.17 14.60
CA ILE A 125 -5.93 12.28 13.16
C ILE A 125 -6.68 13.48 12.57
N LEU A 126 -7.98 13.60 12.83
CA LEU A 126 -8.81 14.68 12.26
C LEU A 126 -8.45 16.07 12.80
N ARG A 127 -8.09 16.17 14.08
CA ARG A 127 -7.65 17.42 14.70
C ARG A 127 -6.30 17.86 14.13
N ARG A 128 -5.35 16.94 13.99
CA ARG A 128 -4.03 17.27 13.45
C ARG A 128 -4.09 17.57 11.95
N LEU A 129 -4.91 16.86 11.17
CA LEU A 129 -5.15 17.20 9.76
C LEU A 129 -5.70 18.62 9.58
N ARG A 130 -6.67 19.03 10.42
CA ARG A 130 -7.21 20.41 10.40
C ARG A 130 -6.18 21.48 10.82
N GLY A 131 -5.19 21.11 11.62
CA GLY A 131 -4.13 22.01 12.07
C GLY A 131 -2.87 22.00 11.20
N ALA A 132 -2.75 21.06 10.26
CA ALA A 132 -1.61 20.91 9.38
C ALA A 132 -1.51 22.10 8.42
N LYS A 133 -0.30 22.64 8.28
CA LYS A 133 -0.01 23.75 7.37
C LYS A 133 0.80 23.31 6.17
N GLU A 134 1.67 22.32 6.37
CA GLU A 134 2.52 21.78 5.33
C GLU A 134 1.78 20.69 4.55
N GLU A 135 2.01 20.64 3.24
CA GLU A 135 1.40 19.66 2.36
C GLU A 135 1.87 18.22 2.68
N SER A 136 3.14 18.06 3.03
CA SER A 136 3.74 16.80 3.51
C SER A 136 3.01 16.24 4.72
N GLU A 137 2.70 17.08 5.72
CA GLU A 137 1.93 16.69 6.90
C GLU A 137 0.51 16.25 6.54
N MET A 138 -0.17 17.01 5.67
CA MET A 138 -1.53 16.67 5.23
C MET A 138 -1.59 15.30 4.56
N VAL A 139 -0.61 14.98 3.70
CA VAL A 139 -0.50 13.68 3.04
C VAL A 139 -0.50 12.55 4.06
N ILE A 140 0.33 12.63 5.10
CA ILE A 140 0.47 11.57 6.10
C ILE A 140 -0.84 11.33 6.86
N TYR A 141 -1.56 12.38 7.26
CA TYR A 141 -2.86 12.22 7.93
C TYR A 141 -3.92 11.66 6.99
N LEU A 142 -3.91 12.02 5.70
CA LEU A 142 -4.83 11.45 4.70
C LEU A 142 -4.54 9.97 4.43
N LEU A 143 -3.27 9.56 4.40
CA LEU A 143 -2.89 8.14 4.31
C LEU A 143 -3.38 7.36 5.53
N ALA A 144 -3.27 7.94 6.73
CA ALA A 144 -3.80 7.34 7.96
C ALA A 144 -5.33 7.21 7.93
N LEU A 145 -6.06 8.21 7.43
CA LEU A 145 -7.50 8.12 7.20
C LEU A 145 -7.85 7.03 6.17
N GLY A 146 -7.02 6.87 5.13
CA GLY A 146 -7.13 5.79 4.16
C GLY A 146 -6.91 4.40 4.77
N ASN A 147 -5.97 4.27 5.72
CA ASN A 147 -5.77 3.03 6.49
C ASN A 147 -6.96 2.75 7.42
N ALA A 148 -7.54 3.79 8.03
CA ALA A 148 -8.68 3.65 8.93
C ALA A 148 -9.97 3.30 8.18
N ALA A 149 -10.14 3.81 6.95
CA ALA A 149 -11.26 3.55 6.05
C ALA A 149 -12.65 3.72 6.71
N LEU A 150 -12.78 4.70 7.61
CA LEU A 150 -14.02 4.96 8.36
C LEU A 150 -15.01 5.78 7.52
N PRO A 151 -16.27 5.35 7.31
CA PRO A 151 -17.22 6.06 6.46
C PRO A 151 -17.49 7.52 6.88
N GLU A 152 -17.34 7.81 8.18
CA GLU A 152 -17.52 9.14 8.77
C GLU A 152 -16.47 10.15 8.31
N THR A 153 -15.30 9.70 7.86
CA THR A 153 -14.19 10.57 7.43
C THR A 153 -14.27 10.93 5.95
N ILE A 154 -15.15 10.27 5.18
CA ILE A 154 -15.34 10.52 3.74
C ILE A 154 -15.59 12.00 3.41
N PRO A 155 -16.44 12.76 4.15
CA PRO A 155 -16.61 14.19 3.88
C PRO A 155 -15.30 14.97 3.94
N THR A 156 -14.49 14.76 4.97
CA THR A 156 -13.18 15.43 5.12
C THR A 156 -12.22 15.04 4.01
N ILE A 157 -12.18 13.75 3.65
CA ILE A 157 -11.33 13.27 2.54
C ILE A 157 -11.77 13.91 1.21
N LEU A 158 -13.08 14.04 0.96
CA LEU A 158 -13.60 14.69 -0.23
C LEU A 158 -13.25 16.18 -0.31
N ASP A 159 -13.28 16.89 0.82
CA ASP A 159 -12.92 18.30 0.86
C ASP A 159 -11.45 18.49 0.44
N HIS A 160 -10.53 17.66 0.95
CA HIS A 160 -9.12 17.69 0.52
C HIS A 160 -8.93 17.21 -0.93
N ALA A 161 -9.70 16.24 -1.41
CA ALA A 161 -9.64 15.81 -2.81
C ALA A 161 -10.08 16.91 -3.79
N GLU A 162 -11.08 17.72 -3.42
CA GLU A 162 -11.61 18.77 -4.30
C GLU A 162 -10.86 20.09 -4.19
N GLU A 163 -10.43 20.48 -2.98
CA GLU A 163 -9.95 21.84 -2.67
C GLU A 163 -8.50 21.87 -2.18
N GLY A 164 -7.95 20.73 -1.72
CA GLY A 164 -6.58 20.66 -1.18
C GLY A 164 -5.48 20.94 -2.20
N PRO A 165 -4.24 21.14 -1.75
CA PRO A 165 -3.04 21.13 -2.59
C PRO A 165 -2.89 19.83 -3.40
N ALA A 166 -1.99 19.81 -4.38
CA ALA A 166 -1.92 18.74 -5.37
C ALA A 166 -1.60 17.35 -4.77
N ALA A 167 -0.55 17.23 -3.96
CA ALA A 167 -0.17 16.00 -3.28
C ALA A 167 -1.20 15.61 -2.21
N ALA A 168 -1.78 16.58 -1.50
CA ALA A 168 -2.88 16.31 -0.58
C ALA A 168 -4.12 15.76 -1.30
N ALA A 169 -4.49 16.31 -2.46
CA ALA A 169 -5.59 15.80 -3.28
C ALA A 169 -5.30 14.39 -3.82
N ALA A 170 -4.06 14.12 -4.25
CA ALA A 170 -3.64 12.80 -4.68
C ALA A 170 -3.71 11.77 -3.53
N ALA A 171 -3.26 12.14 -2.33
CA ALA A 171 -3.35 11.31 -1.13
C ALA A 171 -4.80 11.05 -0.72
N ALA A 172 -5.67 12.07 -0.80
CA ALA A 172 -7.10 11.93 -0.52
C ALA A 172 -7.80 10.98 -1.52
N LEU A 173 -7.47 11.08 -2.81
CA LEU A 173 -7.99 10.17 -3.85
C LEU A 173 -7.48 8.74 -3.63
N SER A 174 -6.20 8.57 -3.29
CA SER A 174 -5.64 7.28 -2.91
C SER A 174 -6.36 6.68 -1.71
N ALA A 175 -6.66 7.49 -0.68
CA ALA A 175 -7.44 7.07 0.48
C ALA A 175 -8.86 6.63 0.10
N LEU A 176 -9.56 7.36 -0.78
CA LEU A 176 -10.91 7.00 -1.24
C LEU A 176 -10.95 5.65 -1.97
N ARG A 177 -9.90 5.29 -2.72
CA ARG A 177 -9.80 4.00 -3.42
C ARG A 177 -9.74 2.79 -2.48
N ARG A 178 -9.60 3.00 -1.18
CA ARG A 178 -9.47 1.94 -0.17
C ARG A 178 -10.79 1.65 0.54
N PHE A 179 -11.78 2.51 0.33
CA PHE A 179 -13.11 2.26 0.86
C PHE A 179 -13.78 1.15 0.05
N PRO A 180 -14.47 0.21 0.73
CA PRO A 180 -15.33 -0.75 0.05
C PRO A 180 -16.38 -0.04 -0.83
N ALA A 181 -16.74 -0.65 -1.96
CA ALA A 181 -17.65 -0.06 -2.94
C ALA A 181 -18.99 0.42 -2.35
N GLN A 182 -19.48 -0.19 -1.28
CA GLN A 182 -20.69 0.21 -0.55
C GLN A 182 -20.63 1.64 0.02
N HIS A 183 -19.44 2.15 0.30
CA HIS A 183 -19.23 3.49 0.84
C HIS A 183 -18.95 4.54 -0.26
N ILE A 184 -18.75 4.11 -1.51
CA ILE A 184 -18.59 5.00 -2.67
C ILE A 184 -19.96 5.47 -3.17
N SER A 185 -20.56 6.36 -2.37
CA SER A 185 -21.89 6.90 -2.61
C SER A 185 -21.98 7.81 -3.85
N GLY A 186 -23.20 8.15 -4.26
CA GLY A 186 -23.43 9.15 -5.31
C GLY A 186 -22.83 10.53 -5.01
N LYS A 187 -22.56 10.87 -3.74
CA LYS A 187 -21.82 12.10 -3.38
C LYS A 187 -20.35 11.99 -3.80
N VAL A 188 -19.70 10.87 -3.50
CA VAL A 188 -18.31 10.59 -3.89
C VAL A 188 -18.19 10.60 -5.41
N LYS A 189 -19.05 9.85 -6.11
CA LYS A 189 -19.03 9.80 -7.59
C LYS A 189 -19.24 11.19 -8.22
N ARG A 190 -20.09 12.05 -7.64
CA ARG A 190 -20.25 13.44 -8.12
C ARG A 190 -18.98 14.26 -7.96
N ALA A 191 -18.24 14.10 -6.87
CA ALA A 191 -16.95 14.76 -6.68
C ALA A 191 -15.92 14.24 -7.70
N MET A 192 -15.81 12.91 -7.88
CA MET A 192 -14.90 12.32 -8.87
C MET A 192 -15.15 12.84 -10.29
N ARG A 193 -16.42 13.00 -10.70
CA ARG A 193 -16.76 13.63 -11.99
C ARG A 193 -16.28 15.08 -12.09
N ARG A 194 -16.36 15.86 -11.01
CA ARG A 194 -15.90 17.25 -11.01
C ARG A 194 -14.38 17.35 -11.11
N ILE A 195 -13.66 16.45 -10.44
CA ILE A 195 -12.20 16.33 -10.50
C ILE A 195 -11.78 15.90 -11.90
N PHE A 196 -12.31 14.78 -12.40
CA PHE A 196 -11.95 14.22 -13.71
C PHE A 196 -12.18 15.20 -14.87
N HIS A 197 -13.34 15.85 -14.90
CA HIS A 197 -13.70 16.84 -15.92
C HIS A 197 -13.29 18.28 -15.59
N GLN A 198 -12.49 18.50 -14.53
CA GLN A 198 -11.96 19.80 -14.14
C GLN A 198 -13.02 20.93 -14.08
N LYS A 199 -14.23 20.63 -13.59
CA LYS A 199 -15.38 21.57 -13.63
C LYS A 199 -15.25 22.76 -12.67
N LYS A 200 -14.46 22.61 -11.60
CA LYS A 200 -14.26 23.64 -10.56
C LYS A 200 -12.93 24.37 -10.72
N ARG A 201 -11.87 23.62 -10.97
CA ARG A 201 -10.49 24.09 -11.12
C ARG A 201 -9.70 23.10 -11.98
N SER A 202 -8.49 23.50 -12.36
CA SER A 202 -7.49 22.55 -12.88
C SER A 202 -7.07 21.58 -11.77
N TYR A 203 -6.89 20.33 -12.15
CA TYR A 203 -6.41 19.24 -11.30
C TYR A 203 -5.27 18.54 -12.01
N GLU A 204 -4.30 18.04 -11.24
CA GLU A 204 -3.20 17.24 -11.79
C GLU A 204 -3.69 16.01 -12.56
N LYS A 205 -2.89 15.60 -13.55
CA LYS A 205 -3.14 14.45 -14.42
C LYS A 205 -3.34 13.17 -13.61
N THR A 206 -2.48 12.94 -12.62
CA THR A 206 -2.54 11.80 -11.68
C THR A 206 -3.84 11.78 -10.87
N CYS A 207 -4.30 12.94 -10.38
CA CYS A 207 -5.55 13.09 -9.65
C CYS A 207 -6.76 12.78 -10.54
N ARG A 208 -6.76 13.29 -11.78
CA ARG A 208 -7.84 13.02 -12.74
C ARG A 208 -7.92 11.53 -13.10
N LEU A 209 -6.77 10.89 -13.35
CA LEU A 209 -6.72 9.44 -13.60
C LEU A 209 -7.25 8.64 -12.41
N ALA A 210 -6.81 8.95 -11.19
CA ALA A 210 -7.30 8.30 -9.98
C ALA A 210 -8.81 8.49 -9.79
N ALA A 211 -9.36 9.67 -10.11
CA ALA A 211 -10.80 9.92 -10.07
C ALA A 211 -11.56 9.08 -11.11
N ALA A 212 -11.01 8.88 -12.31
CA ALA A 212 -11.59 8.01 -13.32
C ALA A 212 -11.59 6.54 -12.88
N GLU A 213 -10.51 6.06 -12.27
CA GLU A 213 -10.43 4.71 -11.70
C GLU A 213 -11.50 4.49 -10.64
N VAL A 214 -11.68 5.43 -9.70
CA VAL A 214 -12.75 5.34 -8.69
C VAL A 214 -14.13 5.22 -9.35
N LEU A 215 -14.38 5.90 -10.47
CA LEU A 215 -15.65 5.81 -11.20
C LEU A 215 -15.83 4.48 -11.93
N LEU A 216 -14.75 3.90 -12.47
CA LEU A 216 -14.78 2.64 -13.23
C LEU A 216 -14.90 1.41 -12.31
N ASP A 217 -14.21 1.43 -11.17
CA ASP A 217 -14.09 0.26 -10.28
C ASP A 217 -15.32 0.09 -9.37
N ASN A 218 -16.04 1.18 -9.06
CA ASN A 218 -17.09 1.17 -8.04
C ASN A 218 -18.50 1.28 -8.63
N GLN A 219 -19.02 0.19 -9.20
CA GLN A 219 -20.37 0.14 -9.83
C GLN A 219 -20.58 1.30 -10.83
N PRO A 220 -19.89 1.26 -11.99
CA PRO A 220 -19.91 2.37 -12.93
C PRO A 220 -21.31 2.57 -13.51
N MET A 221 -21.68 3.82 -13.78
CA MET A 221 -22.87 4.10 -14.58
C MET A 221 -22.51 4.19 -16.06
N PRO A 222 -23.42 3.81 -16.99
CA PRO A 222 -23.13 3.88 -18.41
C PRO A 222 -22.66 5.26 -18.88
N MET A 223 -23.29 6.33 -18.36
CA MET A 223 -22.90 7.71 -18.66
C MET A 223 -21.51 8.07 -18.16
N ASP A 224 -21.03 7.49 -17.06
CA ASP A 224 -19.68 7.74 -16.56
C ASP A 224 -18.64 7.19 -17.54
N VAL A 225 -18.84 5.95 -18.01
CA VAL A 225 -17.97 5.30 -18.99
C VAL A 225 -17.98 6.06 -20.33
N ILE A 226 -19.16 6.46 -20.82
CA ILE A 226 -19.28 7.24 -22.06
C ILE A 226 -18.53 8.57 -21.94
N ASN A 227 -18.74 9.31 -20.85
CA ASN A 227 -18.08 10.61 -20.64
C ASN A 227 -16.56 10.47 -20.50
N ILE A 228 -16.08 9.40 -19.86
CA ILE A 228 -14.65 9.09 -19.77
C ILE A 228 -14.07 8.83 -21.16
N LEU A 229 -14.72 7.98 -21.97
CA LEU A 229 -14.27 7.67 -23.33
C LEU A 229 -14.29 8.89 -24.24
N LEU A 230 -15.31 9.73 -24.17
CA LEU A 230 -15.39 10.97 -24.96
C LEU A 230 -14.31 11.98 -24.54
N ALA A 231 -14.01 12.08 -23.24
CA ALA A 231 -12.96 12.97 -22.73
C ALA A 231 -11.58 12.65 -23.30
N THR A 232 -11.29 11.38 -23.64
CA THR A 232 -10.00 10.97 -24.26
C THR A 232 -9.67 11.69 -25.59
N ARG A 233 -10.64 12.39 -26.20
CA ARG A 233 -10.42 13.20 -27.41
C ARG A 233 -9.78 14.54 -27.12
N GLU A 234 -10.04 15.09 -25.95
CA GLU A 234 -9.63 16.44 -25.53
C GLU A 234 -8.51 16.40 -24.48
N MET A 235 -8.07 15.19 -24.11
CA MET A 235 -6.98 14.95 -23.17
C MET A 235 -5.65 14.80 -23.90
N GLU A 236 -4.56 15.03 -23.17
CA GLU A 236 -3.20 14.76 -23.62
C GLU A 236 -3.00 13.29 -24.01
N THR A 237 -2.01 13.05 -24.88
CA THR A 237 -1.79 11.76 -25.56
C THR A 237 -1.56 10.65 -24.55
N GLU A 238 -0.65 10.84 -23.61
CA GLU A 238 -0.25 9.81 -22.65
C GLU A 238 -1.37 9.46 -21.67
N MET A 239 -2.04 10.50 -21.15
CA MET A 239 -3.17 10.33 -20.24
C MET A 239 -4.37 9.65 -20.93
N ALA A 240 -4.66 10.02 -22.18
CA ALA A 240 -5.72 9.40 -22.97
C ALA A 240 -5.39 7.93 -23.29
N THR A 241 -4.13 7.64 -23.63
CA THR A 241 -3.66 6.29 -23.94
C THR A 241 -3.80 5.38 -22.73
N LEU A 242 -3.30 5.81 -21.56
CA LEU A 242 -3.41 5.03 -20.33
C LEU A 242 -4.87 4.73 -19.95
N LEU A 243 -5.73 5.74 -20.01
CA LEU A 243 -7.15 5.60 -19.66
C LEU A 243 -7.87 4.63 -20.59
N LEU A 244 -7.56 4.69 -21.89
CA LEU A 244 -8.11 3.78 -22.88
C LEU A 244 -7.67 2.33 -22.63
N LEU A 245 -6.38 2.12 -22.39
CA LEU A 245 -5.83 0.79 -22.07
C LEU A 245 -6.43 0.22 -20.79
N LYS A 246 -6.66 1.05 -19.77
CA LYS A 246 -7.39 0.64 -18.55
C LYS A 246 -8.82 0.20 -18.86
N VAL A 247 -9.56 0.96 -19.67
CA VAL A 247 -10.91 0.56 -20.10
C VAL A 247 -10.88 -0.76 -20.88
N GLN A 248 -9.88 -0.97 -21.74
CA GLN A 248 -9.69 -2.22 -22.45
C GLN A 248 -9.38 -3.38 -21.50
N ASN A 249 -8.47 -3.20 -20.55
CA ASN A 249 -8.14 -4.22 -19.55
C ASN A 249 -9.36 -4.60 -18.71
N ASN A 250 -10.14 -3.61 -18.28
CA ASN A 250 -11.39 -3.83 -17.54
C ASN A 250 -12.45 -4.59 -18.36
N LEU A 251 -12.41 -4.51 -19.70
CA LEU A 251 -13.30 -5.29 -20.59
C LEU A 251 -12.88 -6.77 -20.66
N HIS A 252 -11.56 -7.03 -20.62
CA HIS A 252 -10.98 -8.37 -20.69
C HIS A 252 -11.01 -9.08 -19.33
N ALA A 253 -11.03 -8.34 -18.23
CA ALA A 253 -11.14 -8.89 -16.88
C ALA A 253 -12.54 -9.48 -16.60
N ASP A 254 -12.62 -10.81 -16.46
CA ASP A 254 -13.89 -11.53 -16.33
C ASP A 254 -14.72 -11.10 -15.11
N HIS A 255 -14.06 -10.71 -14.02
CA HIS A 255 -14.68 -10.34 -12.73
C HIS A 255 -14.93 -8.83 -12.56
N HIS A 256 -14.59 -8.00 -13.54
CA HIS A 256 -14.67 -6.55 -13.38
C HIS A 256 -16.13 -6.04 -13.45
N PRO A 257 -16.58 -5.19 -12.50
CA PRO A 257 -17.98 -4.74 -12.43
C PRO A 257 -18.42 -3.93 -13.67
N ALA A 258 -17.47 -3.26 -14.33
CA ALA A 258 -17.75 -2.48 -15.54
C ALA A 258 -18.02 -3.32 -16.80
N ARG A 259 -17.67 -4.61 -16.82
CA ARG A 259 -17.54 -5.40 -18.05
C ARG A 259 -18.81 -5.41 -18.89
N GLU A 260 -19.95 -5.76 -18.27
CA GLU A 260 -21.23 -5.87 -18.99
C GLU A 260 -21.71 -4.51 -19.52
N ILE A 261 -21.56 -3.46 -18.71
CA ILE A 261 -21.89 -2.08 -19.11
C ILE A 261 -21.02 -1.64 -20.29
N MET A 262 -19.73 -1.95 -20.26
CA MET A 262 -18.80 -1.60 -21.34
C MET A 262 -19.12 -2.37 -22.62
N LYS A 263 -19.46 -3.66 -22.55
CA LYS A 263 -19.89 -4.44 -23.73
C LYS A 263 -21.08 -3.80 -24.42
N ASP A 264 -22.05 -3.26 -23.67
CA ASP A 264 -23.21 -2.59 -24.24
C ASP A 264 -22.87 -1.24 -24.86
N ILE A 265 -22.02 -0.44 -24.19
CA ILE A 265 -21.59 0.88 -24.69
C ILE A 265 -20.76 0.74 -25.97
N LEU A 266 -19.88 -0.25 -26.04
CA LEU A 266 -19.01 -0.49 -27.19
C LEU A 266 -19.77 -1.03 -28.41
N ARG A 267 -21.09 -1.25 -28.33
CA ARG A 267 -21.94 -1.48 -29.51
C ARG A 267 -22.19 -0.20 -30.31
N ASP A 268 -22.08 0.98 -29.70
CA ASP A 268 -22.26 2.25 -30.42
C ASP A 268 -20.99 2.57 -31.23
N PRO A 269 -21.04 2.58 -32.58
CA PRO A 269 -19.87 2.85 -33.41
C PRO A 269 -19.34 4.28 -33.28
N ARG A 270 -20.12 5.22 -32.72
CA ARG A 270 -19.63 6.58 -32.42
C ARG A 270 -18.62 6.59 -31.28
N ILE A 271 -18.67 5.56 -30.42
CA ILE A 271 -17.78 5.36 -29.28
C ILE A 271 -16.72 4.31 -29.62
N ASN A 272 -17.13 3.18 -30.19
CA ASN A 272 -16.23 2.11 -30.62
C ASN A 272 -15.79 2.32 -32.07
N ASN A 273 -14.75 3.13 -32.25
CA ASN A 273 -14.10 3.34 -33.54
C ASN A 273 -12.59 3.46 -33.40
N TYR A 274 -11.88 3.20 -34.50
CA TYR A 274 -10.43 3.29 -34.57
C TYR A 274 -9.92 4.69 -34.22
N HIS A 275 -10.69 5.76 -34.47
CA HIS A 275 -10.25 7.11 -34.13
C HIS A 275 -10.15 7.34 -32.61
N ILE A 276 -11.04 6.77 -31.80
CA ILE A 276 -10.93 6.83 -30.34
C ILE A 276 -9.85 5.87 -29.84
N PHE A 277 -9.81 4.65 -30.41
CA PHE A 277 -9.00 3.56 -29.88
C PHE A 277 -7.56 3.50 -30.39
N SER A 278 -7.21 4.23 -31.44
CA SER A 278 -5.84 4.35 -31.96
C SER A 278 -5.17 5.60 -31.40
N LYS A 279 -4.60 5.47 -30.19
CA LYS A 279 -3.74 6.51 -29.59
C LYS A 279 -2.27 6.13 -29.78
N ALA A 280 -1.43 7.13 -30.00
CA ALA A 280 -0.01 6.96 -30.31
C ALA A 280 0.91 7.09 -29.08
N GLY A 281 0.36 7.12 -27.86
CA GLY A 281 1.14 7.29 -26.64
C GLY A 281 1.92 6.02 -26.24
N VAL A 282 2.94 6.20 -25.40
CA VAL A 282 3.80 5.13 -24.88
C VAL A 282 3.34 4.56 -23.53
N SER A 283 2.42 5.25 -22.86
CA SER A 283 1.77 4.80 -21.63
C SER A 283 1.11 3.44 -21.81
N SER A 284 1.24 2.61 -20.79
CA SER A 284 0.78 1.23 -20.85
C SER A 284 0.03 0.83 -19.58
N SER A 285 -0.93 -0.06 -19.75
CA SER A 285 -1.63 -0.73 -18.66
C SER A 285 -1.73 -2.20 -19.02
N PHE A 286 -1.38 -3.07 -18.09
CA PHE A 286 -1.45 -4.52 -18.24
C PHE A 286 -2.05 -5.12 -16.98
N SER A 287 -2.90 -6.13 -17.15
CA SER A 287 -3.38 -6.97 -16.05
C SER A 287 -3.46 -8.41 -16.52
N GLY A 288 -2.87 -9.33 -15.74
CA GLY A 288 -2.81 -10.74 -16.08
C GLY A 288 -2.99 -11.64 -14.85
N PRO A 289 -3.56 -12.85 -15.02
CA PRO A 289 -3.65 -13.81 -13.94
C PRO A 289 -2.27 -14.40 -13.63
N LEU A 290 -1.90 -14.43 -12.35
CA LEU A 290 -0.74 -15.16 -11.85
C LEU A 290 -1.12 -16.60 -11.47
N THR A 291 -2.27 -16.76 -10.84
CA THR A 291 -2.74 -18.08 -10.38
C THR A 291 -4.26 -18.12 -10.44
N VAL A 292 -4.80 -19.20 -10.99
CA VAL A 292 -6.24 -19.43 -11.09
C VAL A 292 -6.55 -20.80 -10.49
N THR A 293 -7.20 -20.81 -9.33
CA THR A 293 -7.74 -22.02 -8.70
C THR A 293 -9.26 -21.90 -8.54
N GLN A 294 -9.91 -22.92 -8.00
CA GLN A 294 -11.36 -22.90 -7.77
C GLN A 294 -11.77 -21.81 -6.77
N ASP A 295 -10.93 -21.53 -5.77
CA ASP A 295 -11.25 -20.64 -4.65
C ASP A 295 -10.41 -19.35 -4.62
N LEU A 296 -9.31 -19.31 -5.39
CA LEU A 296 -8.38 -18.18 -5.41
C LEU A 296 -8.05 -17.76 -6.85
N PHE A 297 -8.21 -16.47 -7.12
CA PHE A 297 -7.76 -15.82 -8.33
C PHE A 297 -6.75 -14.73 -7.97
N SER A 298 -5.50 -14.93 -8.37
CA SER A 298 -4.40 -13.99 -8.15
C SER A 298 -4.08 -13.25 -9.44
N THR A 299 -3.93 -11.93 -9.37
CA THR A 299 -3.62 -11.07 -10.53
C THR A 299 -2.39 -10.22 -10.28
N PHE A 300 -1.63 -9.99 -11.34
CA PHE A 300 -0.61 -8.95 -11.43
C PHE A 300 -1.10 -7.85 -12.36
N GLY A 301 -1.06 -6.61 -11.88
CA GLY A 301 -1.33 -5.42 -12.66
C GLY A 301 -0.10 -4.51 -12.73
N LEU A 302 0.06 -3.85 -13.87
CA LEU A 302 1.13 -2.89 -14.12
C LEU A 302 0.57 -1.71 -14.93
N ASP A 303 0.62 -0.52 -14.35
CA ASP A 303 0.23 0.73 -15.00
C ASP A 303 1.43 1.68 -15.07
N LEU A 304 1.73 2.18 -16.26
CA LEU A 304 2.83 3.09 -16.53
C LEU A 304 2.28 4.34 -17.20
N LEU A 305 2.31 5.44 -16.46
CA LEU A 305 2.00 6.77 -16.97
C LEU A 305 3.30 7.46 -17.36
N PHE A 306 3.42 7.77 -18.64
CA PHE A 306 4.49 8.59 -19.18
C PHE A 306 4.06 10.04 -19.34
N LEU A 307 5.07 10.90 -19.46
CA LEU A 307 4.96 12.28 -19.89
C LEU A 307 5.18 12.31 -21.41
N GLU A 308 4.73 13.38 -22.07
CA GLU A 308 4.87 13.51 -23.53
C GLU A 308 6.36 13.51 -23.97
N GLY A 309 7.29 13.89 -23.07
CA GLY A 309 8.74 13.78 -23.26
C GLY A 309 9.32 12.36 -23.13
N GLY A 310 8.49 11.34 -22.90
CA GLY A 310 8.91 9.94 -22.78
C GLY A 310 9.46 9.55 -21.41
N PHE A 311 9.34 10.41 -20.40
CA PHE A 311 9.71 10.12 -19.01
C PHE A 311 8.57 9.45 -18.25
N LEU A 312 8.90 8.52 -17.36
CA LEU A 312 7.93 7.88 -16.47
C LEU A 312 7.50 8.87 -15.38
N ARG A 313 6.23 9.27 -15.36
CA ARG A 313 5.62 10.07 -14.28
C ARG A 313 5.24 9.19 -13.09
N LYS A 314 4.61 8.05 -13.38
CA LYS A 314 4.05 7.17 -12.36
C LYS A 314 4.01 5.73 -12.84
N SER A 315 4.53 4.82 -12.04
CA SER A 315 4.40 3.38 -12.20
C SER A 315 3.62 2.81 -11.02
N ILE A 316 2.65 1.95 -11.28
CA ILE A 316 1.89 1.22 -10.27
C ILE A 316 1.98 -0.26 -10.61
N SER A 317 2.60 -1.02 -9.72
CA SER A 317 2.60 -2.49 -9.77
C SER A 317 1.70 -3.00 -8.66
N ASP A 318 0.71 -3.83 -8.98
CA ASP A 318 -0.23 -4.38 -8.01
C ASP A 318 -0.32 -5.90 -8.08
N PHE A 319 -0.44 -6.50 -6.89
CA PHE A 319 -0.67 -7.92 -6.67
C PHE A 319 -1.96 -8.04 -5.87
N SER A 320 -2.98 -8.60 -6.49
CA SER A 320 -4.31 -8.71 -5.91
C SER A 320 -4.75 -10.16 -5.80
N LEU A 321 -5.36 -10.49 -4.66
CA LEU A 321 -5.89 -11.81 -4.36
C LEU A 321 -7.41 -11.70 -4.24
N LEU A 322 -8.14 -12.43 -5.08
CA LEU A 322 -9.59 -12.50 -5.07
C LEU A 322 -10.02 -13.89 -4.62
N SER A 323 -10.79 -13.98 -3.54
CA SER A 323 -11.38 -15.22 -3.05
C SER A 323 -12.81 -14.98 -2.54
N HIS A 324 -13.76 -15.80 -2.97
CA HIS A 324 -15.18 -15.73 -2.58
C HIS A 324 -15.79 -14.30 -2.62
N GLY A 325 -15.40 -13.49 -3.62
CA GLY A 325 -15.88 -12.11 -3.78
C GLY A 325 -15.21 -11.08 -2.86
N GLN A 326 -14.24 -11.47 -2.04
CA GLN A 326 -13.38 -10.56 -1.29
C GLN A 326 -12.06 -10.37 -2.04
N GLN A 327 -11.67 -9.12 -2.26
CA GLN A 327 -10.41 -8.75 -2.85
C GLN A 327 -9.48 -8.20 -1.77
N LEU A 328 -8.27 -8.75 -1.69
CA LEU A 328 -7.19 -8.32 -0.83
C LEU A 328 -6.06 -7.80 -1.72
N ARG A 329 -5.59 -6.57 -1.48
CA ARG A 329 -4.37 -6.08 -2.14
C ARG A 329 -3.18 -6.57 -1.34
N ALA A 330 -2.56 -7.65 -1.82
CA ALA A 330 -1.44 -8.30 -1.15
C ALA A 330 -0.21 -7.39 -1.13
N ALA A 331 0.12 -6.82 -2.28
CA ALA A 331 1.18 -5.83 -2.41
C ALA A 331 0.84 -4.84 -3.52
N GLN A 332 1.18 -3.58 -3.32
CA GLN A 332 1.17 -2.57 -4.36
C GLN A 332 2.37 -1.66 -4.15
N VAL A 333 3.15 -1.46 -5.20
CA VAL A 333 4.30 -0.56 -5.21
C VAL A 333 4.02 0.51 -6.25
N THR A 334 4.05 1.77 -5.81
CA THR A 334 3.86 2.92 -6.67
C THR A 334 5.14 3.75 -6.66
N ILE A 335 5.73 3.94 -7.83
CA ILE A 335 6.89 4.81 -8.03
C ILE A 335 6.40 6.07 -8.73
N GLU A 336 6.74 7.23 -8.18
CA GLU A 336 6.39 8.54 -8.75
C GLU A 336 7.66 9.34 -8.97
N ALA A 337 7.72 10.04 -10.11
CA ALA A 337 8.82 10.93 -10.44
C ALA A 337 8.30 12.23 -11.04
N GLN A 338 8.92 13.35 -10.66
CA GLN A 338 8.52 14.70 -11.03
C GLN A 338 9.76 15.54 -11.37
N GLY A 339 9.65 16.45 -12.33
CA GLY A 339 10.72 17.40 -12.67
C GLY A 339 11.90 16.80 -13.44
N LEU A 340 11.81 15.53 -13.88
CA LEU A 340 12.86 14.88 -14.70
C LEU A 340 12.97 15.51 -16.10
N GLU A 341 11.91 16.15 -16.58
CA GLU A 341 11.85 16.84 -17.87
C GLU A 341 12.88 17.99 -17.95
N SER A 342 13.09 18.68 -16.82
CA SER A 342 14.05 19.78 -16.69
C SER A 342 15.51 19.34 -16.95
N MET A 343 15.84 18.06 -16.72
CA MET A 343 17.21 17.55 -16.86
C MET A 343 17.67 17.39 -18.31
N LEU A 344 16.75 17.25 -19.27
CA LEU A 344 17.07 17.12 -20.70
C LEU A 344 16.84 18.42 -21.49
N GLY A 345 16.51 19.53 -20.82
CA GLY A 345 16.31 20.82 -21.46
C GLY A 345 15.04 20.90 -22.32
N GLU A 346 14.05 20.05 -22.06
CA GLU A 346 12.71 20.25 -22.61
C GLU A 346 12.04 21.43 -21.87
N ASN A 347 11.69 22.48 -22.63
CA ASN A 347 11.02 23.64 -22.06
C ASN A 347 9.65 23.22 -21.51
N VAL A 348 9.48 23.32 -20.19
CA VAL A 348 8.17 23.27 -19.55
C VAL A 348 7.30 24.38 -20.18
N LEU A 349 6.03 24.09 -20.45
CA LEU A 349 5.09 25.04 -21.06
C LEU A 349 5.12 26.38 -20.30
N GLU A 350 5.18 27.50 -21.03
CA GLU A 350 5.24 28.85 -20.46
C GLU A 350 4.09 29.09 -19.45
N GLY A 351 4.41 29.21 -18.16
CA GLY A 351 3.46 29.61 -17.11
C GLY A 351 3.28 28.65 -15.94
N GLU A 352 3.89 27.46 -15.96
CA GLU A 352 3.96 26.56 -14.79
C GLU A 352 5.29 26.76 -14.04
N GLU A 353 5.25 26.89 -12.71
CA GLU A 353 6.47 26.83 -11.89
C GLU A 353 7.15 25.49 -12.12
N GLU A 354 8.45 25.49 -12.43
CA GLU A 354 9.19 24.24 -12.65
C GLU A 354 9.07 23.37 -11.39
N PRO A 355 8.47 22.16 -11.49
CA PRO A 355 8.34 21.29 -10.33
C PRO A 355 9.74 20.88 -9.86
N GLU A 356 9.98 20.94 -8.55
CA GLU A 356 11.22 20.44 -7.97
C GLU A 356 11.42 18.97 -8.35
N LEU A 357 12.63 18.66 -8.83
CA LEU A 357 13.03 17.31 -9.20
C LEU A 357 12.87 16.37 -8.02
N MET A 358 11.99 15.37 -8.12
CA MET A 358 11.68 14.48 -7.01
C MET A 358 11.34 13.09 -7.53
N ALA A 359 11.82 12.06 -6.85
CA ALA A 359 11.31 10.70 -7.02
C ALA A 359 11.06 10.05 -5.68
N GLY A 360 9.99 9.27 -5.62
CA GLY A 360 9.61 8.55 -4.41
C GLY A 360 8.88 7.25 -4.71
N MET A 361 8.74 6.45 -3.67
CA MET A 361 8.02 5.20 -3.67
C MET A 361 6.99 5.22 -2.55
N SER A 362 5.77 4.80 -2.86
CA SER A 362 4.77 4.46 -1.85
C SER A 362 4.40 2.98 -1.99
N ALA A 363 4.20 2.32 -0.86
CA ALA A 363 3.92 0.89 -0.84
C ALA A 363 2.69 0.61 0.03
N LEU A 364 1.88 -0.35 -0.43
CA LEU A 364 0.77 -0.92 0.30
C LEU A 364 0.98 -2.42 0.39
N PHE A 365 0.88 -2.97 1.59
CA PHE A 365 1.00 -4.40 1.84
C PHE A 365 -0.18 -4.86 2.68
N PHE A 366 -0.86 -5.94 2.26
CA PHE A 366 -2.03 -6.49 2.96
C PHE A 366 -3.04 -5.42 3.39
N ASP A 367 -3.42 -4.55 2.46
CA ASP A 367 -4.30 -3.40 2.69
C ASP A 367 -3.82 -2.39 3.75
N VAL A 368 -2.54 -2.37 4.10
CA VAL A 368 -1.90 -1.36 4.95
C VAL A 368 -0.96 -0.52 4.09
N GLN A 369 -1.25 0.78 3.98
CA GLN A 369 -0.38 1.75 3.32
C GLN A 369 0.76 2.08 4.27
N LEU A 370 1.98 2.04 3.76
CA LEU A 370 3.18 2.43 4.47
C LEU A 370 3.50 3.90 4.21
N ARG A 371 4.40 4.45 5.04
CA ARG A 371 4.95 5.79 4.81
C ARG A 371 5.66 5.80 3.45
N PRO A 372 5.36 6.79 2.58
CA PRO A 372 6.14 6.99 1.36
C PRO A 372 7.62 7.23 1.67
N VAL A 373 8.50 6.75 0.80
CA VAL A 373 9.95 6.93 0.87
C VAL A 373 10.35 7.82 -0.30
N VAL A 374 11.03 8.92 -0.02
CA VAL A 374 11.56 9.80 -1.06
C VAL A 374 12.98 9.34 -1.40
N PHE A 375 13.21 8.95 -2.66
CA PHE A 375 14.53 8.53 -3.13
C PHE A 375 15.45 9.70 -3.36
N PHE A 376 14.95 10.84 -3.83
CA PHE A 376 15.67 12.10 -3.85
C PHE A 376 14.71 13.28 -3.98
N GLN A 377 15.16 14.43 -3.49
CA GLN A 377 14.47 15.71 -3.71
C GLN A 377 15.49 16.81 -4.03
N GLY A 378 15.28 17.48 -5.15
CA GLY A 378 16.17 18.45 -5.74
C GLY A 378 17.34 17.82 -6.51
N TYR A 379 17.92 18.61 -7.40
CA TYR A 379 19.06 18.21 -8.23
C TYR A 379 20.31 17.87 -7.40
N THR A 380 20.55 18.60 -6.30
CA THR A 380 21.72 18.39 -5.45
C THR A 380 21.73 17.03 -4.76
N ASP A 381 20.57 16.59 -4.26
CA ASP A 381 20.44 15.28 -3.61
C ASP A 381 20.54 14.14 -4.62
N LEU A 382 19.94 14.30 -5.81
CA LEU A 382 20.09 13.33 -6.90
C LEU A 382 21.57 13.16 -7.27
N MET A 383 22.28 14.25 -7.54
CA MET A 383 23.70 14.18 -7.92
C MET A 383 24.57 13.59 -6.81
N ALA A 384 24.27 13.87 -5.55
CA ALA A 384 24.95 13.23 -4.43
C ALA A 384 24.76 11.71 -4.44
N LYS A 385 23.53 11.23 -4.67
CA LYS A 385 23.23 9.78 -4.71
C LYS A 385 23.81 9.08 -5.94
N VAL A 386 23.82 9.74 -7.10
CA VAL A 386 24.46 9.21 -8.31
C VAL A 386 25.98 9.05 -8.11
N LEU A 387 26.64 10.03 -7.47
CA LEU A 387 28.08 9.97 -7.20
C LEU A 387 28.44 8.94 -6.12
N LEU A 388 27.54 8.70 -5.17
CA LEU A 388 27.71 7.76 -4.07
C LEU A 388 27.18 6.36 -4.38
N SER A 389 26.57 6.15 -5.55
CA SER A 389 26.06 4.86 -5.99
C SER A 389 27.19 3.83 -6.03
N SER A 390 27.10 2.82 -5.16
CA SER A 390 28.04 1.70 -5.11
C SER A 390 27.61 0.51 -5.97
N GLY A 391 26.42 0.57 -6.60
CA GLY A 391 25.80 -0.58 -7.27
C GLY A 391 25.48 -1.75 -6.31
N GLU A 392 25.41 -1.49 -5.00
CA GLU A 392 25.04 -2.50 -4.01
C GLU A 392 23.55 -2.40 -3.64
N PRO A 393 22.84 -3.54 -3.53
CA PRO A 393 21.44 -3.54 -3.15
C PRO A 393 21.22 -2.91 -1.78
N THR A 394 20.37 -1.88 -1.72
CA THR A 394 19.97 -1.23 -0.47
C THR A 394 18.68 -1.86 0.04
N SER A 395 18.67 -2.34 1.30
CA SER A 395 17.44 -2.87 1.93
C SER A 395 16.46 -1.74 2.21
N VAL A 396 15.25 -1.86 1.66
CA VAL A 396 14.18 -0.86 1.78
C VAL A 396 13.18 -1.27 2.85
N VAL A 397 12.80 -2.56 2.88
CA VAL A 397 11.91 -3.11 3.90
C VAL A 397 12.42 -4.48 4.30
N LYS A 398 12.60 -4.72 5.59
CA LYS A 398 12.96 -6.03 6.14
C LYS A 398 12.19 -6.27 7.42
N GLY A 399 11.55 -7.40 7.62
CA GLY A 399 10.84 -7.66 8.88
C GLY A 399 9.94 -8.88 8.85
N ASN A 400 9.44 -9.25 10.03
CA ASN A 400 8.52 -10.36 10.21
C ASN A 400 7.16 -9.88 10.67
N VAL A 401 6.13 -10.41 10.04
CA VAL A 401 4.74 -10.01 10.27
C VAL A 401 3.88 -11.25 10.52
N LEU A 402 3.05 -11.20 11.55
CA LEU A 402 1.99 -12.20 11.74
C LEU A 402 0.77 -11.79 10.91
N LEU A 403 0.50 -12.50 9.81
CA LEU A 403 -0.62 -12.22 8.90
C LEU A 403 -1.91 -12.90 9.33
N MET A 404 -1.82 -14.12 9.85
CA MET A 404 -2.97 -14.90 10.26
C MET A 404 -2.82 -15.33 11.71
N ASP A 405 -3.86 -15.13 12.50
CA ASP A 405 -3.91 -15.59 13.88
C ASP A 405 -5.35 -15.94 14.24
N HIS A 406 -5.65 -17.24 14.18
CA HIS A 406 -6.93 -17.78 14.56
C HIS A 406 -6.76 -18.73 15.73
N HIS A 407 -7.60 -18.51 16.75
CA HIS A 407 -7.66 -19.34 17.93
C HIS A 407 -9.13 -19.59 18.26
N GLN A 408 -9.52 -20.85 18.30
CA GLN A 408 -10.90 -21.24 18.57
C GLN A 408 -10.94 -22.45 19.49
N VAL A 409 -11.76 -22.37 20.52
CA VAL A 409 -12.06 -23.48 21.42
C VAL A 409 -13.46 -23.97 21.09
N ILE A 410 -13.58 -25.24 20.68
CA ILE A 410 -14.83 -25.86 20.26
C ILE A 410 -15.20 -26.92 21.29
N PRO A 411 -16.31 -26.75 22.02
CA PRO A 411 -16.87 -27.83 22.84
C PRO A 411 -17.56 -28.85 21.93
N LEU A 412 -17.11 -30.10 21.98
CA LEU A 412 -17.73 -31.22 21.27
C LEU A 412 -18.98 -31.70 21.99
N GLN A 413 -19.89 -32.35 21.26
CA GLN A 413 -21.08 -32.99 21.85
C GLN A 413 -20.74 -34.07 22.89
N SER A 414 -19.53 -34.63 22.83
CA SER A 414 -19.01 -35.57 23.83
C SER A 414 -18.64 -34.90 25.17
N GLY A 415 -18.64 -33.56 25.24
CA GLY A 415 -18.20 -32.78 26.40
C GLY A 415 -16.69 -32.46 26.41
N LEU A 416 -15.93 -33.00 25.45
CA LEU A 416 -14.50 -32.70 25.29
C LEU A 416 -14.30 -31.35 24.59
N GLN A 417 -13.18 -30.69 24.88
CA GLN A 417 -12.82 -29.44 24.22
C GLN A 417 -11.71 -29.66 23.20
N VAL A 418 -11.91 -29.15 21.99
CA VAL A 418 -10.88 -29.10 20.96
C VAL A 418 -10.44 -27.66 20.78
N THR A 419 -9.14 -27.41 20.87
CA THR A 419 -8.54 -26.12 20.60
C THR A 419 -7.90 -26.15 19.22
N ILE A 420 -8.35 -25.28 18.33
CA ILE A 420 -7.80 -25.10 16.99
C ILE A 420 -7.02 -23.80 16.96
N LYS A 421 -5.77 -23.88 16.51
CA LYS A 421 -4.82 -22.77 16.36
C LYS A 421 -4.35 -22.77 14.91
N LEU A 422 -4.44 -21.63 14.26
CA LEU A 422 -3.89 -21.40 12.92
C LEU A 422 -3.11 -20.11 12.95
N GLN A 423 -1.81 -20.17 12.64
CA GLN A 423 -0.93 -19.01 12.59
C GLN A 423 -0.24 -18.93 11.24
N GLY A 424 -0.17 -17.74 10.68
CA GLY A 424 0.51 -17.47 9.42
C GLY A 424 1.50 -16.34 9.62
N GLY A 425 2.79 -16.64 9.51
CA GLY A 425 3.87 -15.66 9.57
C GLY A 425 4.45 -15.40 8.19
N LEU A 426 4.77 -14.15 7.89
CA LEU A 426 5.49 -13.74 6.68
C LEU A 426 6.79 -13.02 7.10
N GLY A 427 7.93 -13.55 6.66
CA GLY A 427 9.18 -12.81 6.60
C GLY A 427 9.30 -12.12 5.24
N LEU A 428 9.60 -10.84 5.23
CA LEU A 428 9.75 -10.03 4.01
C LEU A 428 11.12 -9.35 4.01
N ASP A 429 11.82 -9.39 2.88
CA ASP A 429 13.04 -8.62 2.61
C ASP A 429 12.96 -8.05 1.19
N ILE A 430 12.87 -6.73 1.09
CA ILE A 430 12.85 -5.97 -0.16
C ILE A 430 14.12 -5.16 -0.23
N SER A 431 14.90 -5.39 -1.28
CA SER A 431 16.09 -4.62 -1.61
C SER A 431 15.97 -4.02 -3.01
N ALA A 432 16.46 -2.81 -3.18
CA ALA A 432 16.51 -2.14 -4.47
C ALA A 432 17.96 -1.80 -4.84
N ASP A 433 18.29 -1.97 -6.11
CA ASP A 433 19.56 -1.59 -6.71
C ASP A 433 19.30 -0.69 -7.94
N MET A 434 20.14 0.31 -8.13
CA MET A 434 20.04 1.28 -9.22
C MET A 434 21.43 1.61 -9.76
N ASP A 435 21.63 1.25 -11.02
CA ASP A 435 22.84 1.55 -11.78
C ASP A 435 22.48 2.52 -12.92
N MET A 436 23.06 3.71 -12.87
CA MET A 436 22.84 4.76 -13.87
C MET A 436 24.15 5.14 -14.53
N SER A 437 24.23 4.93 -15.84
CA SER A 437 25.37 5.36 -16.66
C SER A 437 24.96 6.51 -17.56
N ILE A 438 25.48 7.71 -17.27
CA ILE A 438 25.27 8.90 -18.10
C ILE A 438 25.94 8.72 -19.47
N TRP A 439 27.09 8.04 -19.53
CA TRP A 439 27.86 7.84 -20.76
C TRP A 439 27.20 6.86 -21.72
N GLU A 440 26.72 5.73 -21.21
CA GLU A 440 26.00 4.72 -22.01
C GLU A 440 24.54 5.11 -22.25
N GLN A 441 24.06 6.17 -21.58
CA GLN A 441 22.66 6.59 -21.61
C GLN A 441 21.70 5.46 -21.23
N GLU A 442 22.12 4.65 -20.24
CA GLU A 442 21.37 3.51 -19.71
C GLU A 442 21.05 3.71 -18.22
N LEU A 443 19.84 3.33 -17.84
CA LEU A 443 19.42 3.17 -16.44
C LEU A 443 18.95 1.73 -16.25
N LYS A 444 19.55 1.04 -15.27
CA LYS A 444 19.13 -0.29 -14.82
C LYS A 444 18.69 -0.20 -13.38
N THR A 445 17.48 -0.66 -13.08
CA THR A 445 17.00 -0.79 -11.71
C THR A 445 16.56 -2.21 -11.47
N SER A 446 16.99 -2.81 -10.37
CA SER A 446 16.55 -4.15 -9.96
C SER A 446 15.93 -4.08 -8.57
N ILE A 447 14.69 -4.52 -8.45
CA ILE A 447 13.99 -4.64 -7.18
C ILE A 447 13.84 -6.13 -6.87
N SER A 448 14.52 -6.60 -5.82
CA SER A 448 14.44 -7.97 -5.35
C SER A 448 13.55 -8.05 -4.12
N THR A 449 12.47 -8.82 -4.21
CA THR A 449 11.55 -9.08 -3.10
C THR A 449 11.65 -10.56 -2.73
N ARG A 450 12.08 -10.83 -1.50
CA ARG A 450 12.14 -12.19 -0.93
C ARG A 450 11.10 -12.30 0.17
N GLY A 451 10.28 -13.34 0.09
CA GLY A 451 9.21 -13.62 1.05
C GLY A 451 9.28 -15.06 1.53
N GLY A 452 9.19 -15.26 2.84
CA GLY A 452 9.01 -16.58 3.45
C GLY A 452 7.68 -16.63 4.19
N LEU A 453 6.74 -17.43 3.72
CA LEU A 453 5.44 -17.66 4.35
C LEU A 453 5.47 -18.99 5.10
N THR A 454 5.13 -18.96 6.38
CA THR A 454 4.94 -20.16 7.20
C THR A 454 3.52 -20.18 7.74
N ILE A 455 2.80 -21.27 7.50
CA ILE A 455 1.47 -21.52 8.06
C ILE A 455 1.58 -22.71 9.01
N ASP A 456 1.25 -22.50 10.28
CA ASP A 456 1.21 -23.52 11.32
C ASP A 456 -0.24 -23.75 11.75
N PHE A 457 -0.73 -24.96 11.54
CA PHE A 457 -2.03 -25.44 11.97
C PHE A 457 -1.86 -26.47 13.08
N GLN A 458 -2.53 -26.24 14.19
CA GLN A 458 -2.51 -27.11 15.35
C GLN A 458 -3.92 -27.34 15.88
N ALA A 459 -4.33 -28.59 16.01
CA ALA A 459 -5.57 -28.98 16.66
C ALA A 459 -5.25 -29.88 17.87
N GLU A 460 -5.68 -29.45 19.05
CA GLU A 460 -5.42 -30.11 20.33
C GLU A 460 -6.73 -30.53 20.97
N LEU A 461 -6.88 -31.82 21.28
CA LEU A 461 -7.92 -32.34 22.14
C LEU A 461 -7.27 -32.67 23.48
N ASP A 462 -7.68 -31.93 24.51
CA ASP A 462 -7.14 -32.08 25.86
C ASP A 462 -8.24 -32.63 26.78
N ALA A 463 -8.01 -33.84 27.28
CA ALA A 463 -8.86 -34.52 28.24
C ALA A 463 -7.99 -35.06 29.39
N PRO A 464 -8.51 -35.16 30.63
CA PRO A 464 -7.73 -35.62 31.79
C PRO A 464 -7.07 -36.99 31.61
N PHE A 465 -7.58 -37.80 30.69
CA PHE A 465 -7.16 -39.17 30.39
C PHE A 465 -6.56 -39.34 28.99
N LEU A 466 -6.63 -38.33 28.12
CA LEU A 466 -6.14 -38.41 26.74
C LEU A 466 -5.79 -37.02 26.21
N GLN A 467 -4.54 -36.86 25.77
CA GLN A 467 -4.08 -35.69 25.02
C GLN A 467 -3.77 -36.12 23.59
N ALA A 468 -4.46 -35.53 22.62
CA ALA A 468 -4.22 -35.76 21.20
C ALA A 468 -3.93 -34.44 20.49
N THR A 469 -2.86 -34.40 19.71
CA THR A 469 -2.44 -33.19 19.00
C THR A 469 -2.14 -33.51 17.54
N LEU A 470 -2.83 -32.82 16.64
CA LEU A 470 -2.54 -32.80 15.21
C LEU A 470 -1.80 -31.51 14.90
N ARG A 471 -0.66 -31.59 14.22
CA ARG A 471 0.09 -30.43 13.73
C ARG A 471 0.37 -30.59 12.24
N SER A 472 0.24 -29.50 11.51
CA SER A 472 0.60 -29.39 10.10
C SER A 472 1.28 -28.05 9.90
N GLN A 473 2.45 -28.07 9.28
CA GLN A 473 3.22 -26.88 8.96
C GLN A 473 3.43 -26.85 7.46
N THR A 474 3.24 -25.67 6.88
CA THR A 474 3.47 -25.42 5.46
C THR A 474 4.41 -24.24 5.34
N GLU A 475 5.49 -24.42 4.59
CA GLU A 475 6.49 -23.39 4.35
C GLU A 475 6.63 -23.12 2.86
N VAL A 476 6.62 -21.85 2.50
CA VAL A 476 6.76 -21.38 1.12
C VAL A 476 7.75 -20.25 1.10
N GLU A 477 8.83 -20.38 0.33
CA GLU A 477 9.76 -19.28 0.08
C GLU A 477 9.61 -18.84 -1.37
N THR A 478 9.51 -17.54 -1.61
CA THR A 478 9.38 -16.95 -2.94
C THR A 478 10.37 -15.79 -3.09
N SER A 479 10.97 -15.69 -4.27
CA SER A 479 11.78 -14.55 -4.68
C SER A 479 11.28 -14.03 -6.02
N ILE A 480 10.91 -12.76 -6.02
CA ILE A 480 10.43 -12.03 -7.17
C ILE A 480 11.43 -10.92 -7.47
N HIS A 481 11.92 -10.88 -8.70
CA HIS A 481 12.80 -9.83 -9.21
C HIS A 481 12.07 -9.00 -10.26
N PHE A 482 12.07 -7.69 -10.09
CA PHE A 482 11.55 -6.74 -11.06
C PHE A 482 12.70 -5.90 -11.61
N ASP A 483 13.12 -6.24 -12.82
CA ASP A 483 14.21 -5.57 -13.52
C ASP A 483 13.62 -4.57 -14.53
N THR A 484 14.08 -3.32 -14.45
CA THR A 484 13.77 -2.28 -15.44
C THR A 484 15.07 -1.87 -16.13
N MET A 485 15.07 -1.91 -17.46
CA MET A 485 16.15 -1.42 -18.28
C MET A 485 15.61 -0.31 -19.17
N LEU A 486 16.23 0.87 -19.08
CA LEU A 486 15.84 2.06 -19.82
C LEU A 486 17.05 2.57 -20.60
N ARG A 487 16.84 2.82 -21.90
CA ARG A 487 17.83 3.45 -22.80
C ARG A 487 17.26 4.75 -23.32
N PHE A 488 17.88 5.86 -22.91
CA PHE A 488 17.44 7.22 -23.25
C PHE A 488 18.29 7.86 -24.36
N SER A 489 18.93 7.05 -25.21
CA SER A 489 19.75 7.52 -26.33
C SER A 489 18.95 8.00 -27.55
N GLY A 490 17.64 7.72 -27.62
CA GLY A 490 16.76 8.13 -28.70
C GLY A 490 15.33 8.38 -28.23
N SER A 491 14.55 9.07 -29.07
CA SER A 491 13.11 9.29 -28.87
C SER A 491 12.32 8.43 -29.88
N PRO A 492 11.42 7.54 -29.44
CA PRO A 492 10.99 7.31 -28.06
C PRO A 492 12.03 6.53 -27.23
N VAL A 493 12.02 6.78 -25.92
CA VAL A 493 12.85 6.06 -24.95
C VAL A 493 12.52 4.56 -25.00
N LEU A 494 13.56 3.72 -25.10
CA LEU A 494 13.37 2.28 -25.08
C LEU A 494 13.36 1.79 -23.63
N MET A 495 12.26 1.17 -23.22
CA MET A 495 12.10 0.60 -21.90
C MET A 495 11.72 -0.87 -22.00
N CYS A 496 12.43 -1.71 -21.25
CA CYS A 496 12.13 -3.12 -21.07
C CYS A 496 11.89 -3.38 -19.59
N LEU A 497 10.75 -4.00 -19.29
CA LEU A 497 10.39 -4.42 -17.95
C LEU A 497 10.35 -5.94 -17.90
N GLN A 498 10.95 -6.50 -16.87
CA GLN A 498 10.97 -7.93 -16.68
C GLN A 498 10.62 -8.29 -15.24
N LEU A 499 9.51 -9.00 -15.08
CA LEU A 499 9.14 -9.67 -13.84
C LEU A 499 9.65 -11.12 -13.93
N ARG A 500 10.51 -11.51 -12.99
CA ARG A 500 11.03 -12.88 -12.87
C ARG A 500 10.64 -13.44 -11.51
N GLU A 501 10.10 -14.64 -11.51
CA GLU A 501 9.88 -15.44 -10.30
C GLU A 501 10.90 -16.58 -10.30
N GLU A 502 11.63 -16.76 -9.21
CA GLU A 502 12.52 -17.92 -9.06
C GLU A 502 11.75 -19.15 -8.56
N GLN A 503 12.40 -20.31 -8.54
CA GLN A 503 11.77 -21.53 -8.06
C GLN A 503 11.34 -21.38 -6.60
N VAL A 504 10.05 -21.63 -6.36
CA VAL A 504 9.42 -21.59 -5.04
C VAL A 504 9.56 -22.95 -4.36
N PRO A 505 10.46 -23.14 -3.38
CA PRO A 505 10.43 -24.33 -2.55
C PRO A 505 9.14 -24.34 -1.71
N TYR A 506 8.41 -25.44 -1.77
CA TYR A 506 7.22 -25.72 -0.97
C TYR A 506 7.51 -26.92 -0.09
N ARG A 507 7.32 -26.79 1.23
CA ARG A 507 7.58 -27.84 2.23
C ARG A 507 6.39 -28.10 3.13
#